data_AF-A0A9E0T9S3-F1
#
_entry.id   AF-A0A9E0T9S3-F1
#
_cell.length_a   1.000
_cell.length_b   1.000
_cell.length_c   1.000
_cell.angle_alpha   90.00
_cell.angle_beta   90.00
_cell.angle_gamma   90.00
#
_symmetry.space_group_name_H-M   'P 1'
#
loop_
_entity.id
_entity.type
_entity.pdbx_description
1 polymer ?
#
loop_
_entity_poly.entity_id
_entity_poly.type
_entity_poly.pdbx_seq_one_letter_code
_entity_poly.pdbx_strand_id
1 'polypeptide(L)'
;MSDDHLSGCHCCEGQQPRPAIFNDPGLPALAWRIDIQPGFYQRMLAELPLWRDPAAGPSAPRPLAKLTTREASDASVALVDAAACAADVLSFYQERIANEGFLRTATERRSVLELARAVGYELRPGVAAGVHLVVTVEDAPGAPGVCTLAAGSPIQSVPPQGKLPQVFE
;
A
#
# COMPACT_ATOMS: atom_id res chain seq x y z
N MET A 1 54.63 -28.32 4.54
CA MET A 1 53.52 -29.20 4.13
C MET A 1 52.33 -28.29 3.97
N SER A 2 51.73 -28.25 2.78
CA SER A 2 50.81 -27.17 2.41
C SER A 2 49.38 -27.44 2.90
N ASP A 3 48.76 -26.45 3.54
CA ASP A 3 47.35 -26.49 3.98
C ASP A 3 46.38 -26.26 2.80
N ASP A 4 46.56 -27.03 1.72
CA ASP A 4 45.86 -26.82 0.43
C ASP A 4 44.45 -27.46 0.39
N HIS A 5 44.01 -28.05 1.51
CA HIS A 5 42.81 -28.90 1.59
C HIS A 5 41.57 -28.25 2.21
N LEU A 6 41.64 -26.99 2.68
CA LEU A 6 40.52 -26.32 3.36
C LEU A 6 39.70 -25.37 2.47
N SER A 7 40.14 -25.10 1.23
CA SER A 7 39.50 -24.15 0.30
C SER A 7 38.12 -24.59 -0.27
N GLY A 8 37.58 -25.74 0.16
CA GLY A 8 36.27 -26.25 -0.28
C GLY A 8 35.08 -25.88 0.62
N CYS A 9 35.32 -25.31 1.80
CA CYS A 9 34.27 -24.86 2.72
C CYS A 9 33.90 -23.41 2.42
N HIS A 10 32.92 -23.21 1.52
CA HIS A 10 32.27 -21.92 1.21
C HIS A 10 31.55 -21.26 2.42
N CYS A 11 31.79 -21.78 3.62
CA CYS A 11 31.21 -21.41 4.91
C CYS A 11 31.53 -19.96 5.35
N CYS A 12 32.45 -19.28 4.66
CA CYS A 12 32.85 -17.88 4.92
C CYS A 12 32.36 -16.87 3.87
N GLU A 13 31.57 -17.32 2.88
CA GLU A 13 31.09 -16.53 1.75
C GLU A 13 29.70 -15.89 1.99
N GLY A 14 29.00 -16.32 3.04
CA GLY A 14 27.66 -15.84 3.37
C GLY A 14 26.54 -16.63 2.70
N GLN A 15 25.30 -16.17 2.85
CA GLN A 15 24.19 -16.70 2.08
C GLN A 15 24.14 -16.04 0.71
N GLN A 16 23.79 -16.82 -0.33
CA GLN A 16 23.66 -16.27 -1.67
C GLN A 16 22.65 -15.12 -1.71
N PRO A 17 22.92 -14.06 -2.50
CA PRO A 17 21.98 -12.96 -2.66
C PRO A 17 20.67 -13.51 -3.20
N ARG A 18 19.55 -12.97 -2.71
CA ARG A 18 18.23 -13.35 -3.23
C ARG A 18 18.11 -12.99 -4.71
N PRO A 19 17.44 -13.82 -5.52
CA PRO A 19 17.13 -13.45 -6.89
C PRO A 19 16.31 -12.15 -6.90
N ALA A 20 16.54 -11.31 -7.90
CA ALA A 20 15.74 -10.11 -8.10
C ALA A 20 14.27 -10.51 -8.33
N ILE A 21 13.36 -9.82 -7.65
CA ILE A 21 11.92 -10.05 -7.85
C ILE A 21 11.53 -9.48 -9.21
N PHE A 22 11.09 -10.35 -10.12
CA PHE A 22 10.59 -9.97 -11.44
C PHE A 22 9.07 -10.09 -11.46
N ASN A 23 8.40 -9.09 -12.04
CA ASN A 23 6.94 -9.06 -12.19
C ASN A 23 6.58 -9.05 -13.66
N ASP A 24 5.83 -10.07 -14.10
CA ASP A 24 5.34 -10.13 -15.47
C ASP A 24 4.35 -8.98 -15.78
N PRO A 25 4.35 -8.44 -17.02
CA PRO A 25 3.30 -7.54 -17.47
C PRO A 25 1.92 -8.23 -17.38
N GLY A 26 0.94 -7.55 -16.78
CA GLY A 26 -0.43 -8.07 -16.69
C GLY A 26 -0.81 -8.79 -15.39
N LEU A 27 0.09 -8.91 -14.40
CA LEU A 27 -0.24 -9.48 -13.08
C LEU A 27 -1.20 -8.60 -12.26
N PRO A 28 -2.26 -9.12 -11.62
CA PRO A 28 -3.26 -8.32 -10.90
C PRO A 28 -2.75 -7.69 -9.60
N ALA A 29 -1.57 -8.12 -9.12
CA ALA A 29 -0.81 -7.51 -8.05
C ALA A 29 0.69 -7.66 -8.37
N LEU A 30 1.51 -6.77 -7.83
CA LEU A 30 2.96 -6.86 -7.84
C LEU A 30 3.45 -7.62 -6.61
N ALA A 31 4.33 -8.59 -6.81
CA ALA A 31 5.21 -9.09 -5.78
C ALA A 31 6.36 -8.09 -5.58
N TRP A 32 6.50 -7.58 -4.37
CA TRP A 32 7.56 -6.62 -4.01
C TRP A 32 8.08 -6.84 -2.58
N ARG A 33 7.43 -7.71 -1.80
CA ARG A 33 7.89 -8.09 -0.47
C ARG A 33 9.21 -8.85 -0.58
N ILE A 34 10.23 -8.28 0.04
CA ILE A 34 11.58 -8.81 0.10
C ILE A 34 11.59 -10.11 0.89
N ASP A 35 11.00 -10.16 2.10
CA ASP A 35 10.78 -11.42 2.85
C ASP A 35 9.71 -11.33 3.94
N ILE A 36 9.61 -12.43 4.70
CA ILE A 36 9.00 -12.52 6.04
C ILE A 36 10.07 -12.58 7.15
N GLN A 37 9.67 -12.34 8.40
CA GLN A 37 10.58 -12.32 9.57
C GLN A 37 11.53 -13.54 9.65
N PRO A 38 11.08 -14.81 9.44
CA PRO A 38 11.99 -15.95 9.59
C PRO A 38 13.16 -15.94 8.60
N GLY A 39 12.91 -15.51 7.35
CA GLY A 39 13.95 -15.40 6.34
C GLY A 39 14.90 -14.23 6.62
N PHE A 40 14.39 -13.09 7.08
CA PHE A 40 15.24 -11.98 7.53
C PHE A 40 16.14 -12.39 8.69
N TYR A 41 15.57 -13.00 9.74
CA TYR A 41 16.28 -13.47 10.93
C TYR A 41 17.41 -14.45 10.59
N GLN A 42 17.12 -15.48 9.77
CA GLN A 42 18.13 -16.46 9.36
C GLN A 42 19.30 -15.84 8.59
N ARG A 43 19.05 -14.91 7.67
CA ARG A 43 20.13 -14.18 6.95
C ARG A 43 20.90 -13.25 7.85
N MET A 44 20.21 -12.46 8.69
CA MET A 44 20.89 -11.55 9.60
C MET A 44 21.83 -12.31 10.53
N LEU A 45 21.42 -13.46 11.09
CA LEU A 45 22.30 -14.31 11.89
C LEU A 45 23.46 -14.93 11.09
N ALA A 46 23.24 -15.32 9.83
CA ALA A 46 24.28 -15.87 8.96
C ALA A 46 25.34 -14.82 8.57
N GLU A 47 24.91 -13.59 8.26
CA GLU A 47 25.78 -12.49 7.84
C GLU A 47 26.46 -11.75 9.00
N LEU A 48 25.89 -11.79 10.22
CA LEU A 48 26.42 -11.04 11.37
C LEU A 48 27.93 -11.27 11.63
N PRO A 49 28.47 -12.52 11.63
CA PRO A 49 29.90 -12.75 11.84
C PRO A 49 30.76 -12.39 10.61
N LEU A 50 30.15 -12.28 9.43
CA LEU A 50 30.82 -12.02 8.16
C LEU A 50 30.90 -10.52 7.84
N TRP A 51 30.07 -9.70 8.50
CA TRP A 51 29.95 -8.26 8.30
C TRP A 51 31.30 -7.53 8.36
N ARG A 52 31.45 -6.60 7.42
CA ARG A 52 32.59 -5.70 7.25
C ARG A 52 32.07 -4.30 6.97
N ASP A 53 32.87 -3.30 7.31
CA ASP A 53 32.63 -1.92 6.88
C ASP A 53 32.66 -1.85 5.33
N PRO A 54 31.56 -1.45 4.66
CA PRO A 54 31.51 -1.34 3.20
C PRO A 54 32.47 -0.29 2.62
N ALA A 55 32.91 0.70 3.42
CA ALA A 55 33.89 1.69 3.00
C ALA A 55 35.34 1.19 3.13
N ALA A 56 35.56 0.08 3.83
CA ALA A 56 36.87 -0.52 4.02
C ALA A 56 37.15 -1.62 2.97
N GLY A 57 38.42 -1.78 2.59
CA GLY A 57 38.81 -2.74 1.55
C GLY A 57 38.56 -4.22 1.91
N PRO A 58 38.71 -5.16 0.95
CA PRO A 58 38.38 -6.58 1.14
C PRO A 58 39.21 -7.32 2.20
N SER A 59 40.26 -6.71 2.74
CA SER A 59 41.06 -7.20 3.88
C SER A 59 40.65 -6.61 5.22
N ALA A 60 39.55 -5.84 5.29
CA ALA A 60 39.08 -5.20 6.52
C ALA A 60 38.75 -6.20 7.63
N PRO A 61 38.99 -5.84 8.90
CA PRO A 61 38.60 -6.68 10.03
C PRO A 61 37.09 -6.88 10.06
N ARG A 62 36.65 -8.05 10.54
CA ARG A 62 35.25 -8.36 10.84
C ARG A 62 35.00 -8.15 12.33
N PRO A 63 34.57 -6.95 12.79
CA PRO A 63 34.45 -6.67 14.23
C PRO A 63 33.41 -7.55 14.92
N LEU A 64 32.39 -8.01 14.16
CA LEU A 64 31.30 -8.83 14.65
C LEU A 64 31.56 -10.35 14.56
N ALA A 65 32.76 -10.77 14.11
CA ALA A 65 33.09 -12.19 13.87
C ALA A 65 32.95 -13.11 15.10
N LYS A 66 32.90 -12.56 16.31
CA LYS A 66 32.68 -13.32 17.56
C LYS A 66 31.20 -13.54 17.92
N LEU A 67 30.26 -12.92 17.20
CA LEU A 67 28.81 -13.05 17.44
C LEU A 67 28.25 -14.32 16.77
N THR A 68 28.78 -15.47 17.15
CA THR A 68 28.43 -16.80 16.58
C THR A 68 27.35 -17.54 17.35
N THR A 69 26.87 -17.00 18.47
CA THR A 69 25.82 -17.61 19.29
C THR A 69 24.49 -17.75 18.53
N ARG A 70 23.70 -18.75 18.94
CA ARG A 70 22.37 -19.08 18.40
C ARG A 70 21.34 -19.30 19.52
N GLU A 71 21.71 -19.01 20.76
CA GLU A 71 20.82 -19.10 21.92
C GLU A 71 19.77 -17.98 21.85
N ALA A 72 18.48 -18.33 21.91
CA ALA A 72 17.39 -17.36 21.83
C ALA A 72 17.32 -16.40 23.03
N SER A 73 17.99 -16.74 24.13
CA SER A 73 18.14 -15.89 25.33
C SER A 73 19.29 -14.88 25.23
N ASP A 74 20.13 -14.94 24.19
CA ASP A 74 21.21 -13.99 23.99
C ASP A 74 20.69 -12.64 23.46
N ALA A 75 21.18 -11.54 24.05
CA ALA A 75 20.72 -10.20 23.72
C ALA A 75 21.01 -9.79 22.25
N SER A 76 22.07 -10.32 21.63
CA SER A 76 22.36 -10.06 20.21
C SER A 76 21.41 -10.81 19.28
N VAL A 77 21.01 -12.03 19.65
CA VAL A 77 20.01 -12.83 18.91
C VAL A 77 18.63 -12.19 19.01
N ALA A 78 18.24 -11.75 20.21
CA ALA A 78 16.99 -11.01 20.43
C ALA A 78 16.93 -9.67 19.65
N LEU A 79 18.05 -8.96 19.53
CA LEU A 79 18.14 -7.73 18.72
C LEU A 79 17.99 -8.03 17.22
N VAL A 80 18.58 -9.13 16.73
CA VAL A 80 18.42 -9.57 15.34
C VAL A 80 16.98 -9.98 15.05
N ASP A 81 16.30 -10.65 15.97
CA ASP A 81 14.87 -10.97 15.85
C ASP A 81 13.99 -9.70 15.78
N ALA A 82 14.21 -8.75 16.67
CA ALA A 82 13.52 -7.46 16.65
C ALA A 82 13.75 -6.69 15.33
N ALA A 83 14.97 -6.71 14.80
CA ALA A 83 15.31 -6.12 13.51
C ALA A 83 14.64 -6.85 12.33
N ALA A 84 14.55 -8.19 12.39
CA ALA A 84 13.87 -8.99 11.38
C ALA A 84 12.35 -8.75 11.39
N CYS A 85 11.73 -8.61 12.56
CA CYS A 85 10.34 -8.18 12.72
C CYS A 85 10.09 -6.81 12.05
N ALA A 86 10.95 -5.82 12.33
CA ALA A 86 10.83 -4.49 11.74
C ALA A 86 11.01 -4.52 10.21
N ALA A 87 11.98 -5.28 9.70
CA ALA A 87 12.22 -5.46 8.27
C ALA A 87 11.01 -6.10 7.56
N ASP A 88 10.35 -7.07 8.19
CA ASP A 88 9.14 -7.71 7.65
C ASP A 88 7.98 -6.71 7.53
N VAL A 89 7.68 -5.96 8.60
CA VAL A 89 6.63 -4.92 8.60
C VAL A 89 6.91 -3.86 7.52
N LEU A 90 8.14 -3.37 7.42
CA LEU A 90 8.54 -2.42 6.38
C LEU A 90 8.41 -3.01 4.97
N SER A 91 8.79 -4.27 4.78
CA SER A 91 8.70 -4.97 3.50
C SER A 91 7.24 -5.19 3.06
N PHE A 92 6.36 -5.52 4.01
CA PHE A 92 4.92 -5.66 3.79
C PHE A 92 4.25 -4.34 3.37
N TYR A 93 4.56 -3.22 4.05
CA TYR A 93 4.01 -1.93 3.67
C TYR A 93 4.57 -1.39 2.35
N GLN A 94 5.85 -1.64 2.05
CA GLN A 94 6.44 -1.30 0.74
C GLN A 94 5.71 -2.00 -0.41
N GLU A 95 5.36 -3.28 -0.27
CA GLU A 95 4.58 -4.00 -1.30
C GLU A 95 3.20 -3.40 -1.51
N ARG A 96 2.49 -3.02 -0.44
CA ARG A 96 1.18 -2.37 -0.53
C ARG A 96 1.29 -1.01 -1.24
N ILE A 97 2.28 -0.20 -0.86
CA ILE A 97 2.55 1.11 -1.51
C ILE A 97 2.91 0.93 -2.99
N ALA A 98 3.72 -0.08 -3.34
CA ALA A 98 4.07 -0.37 -4.73
C ALA A 98 2.85 -0.77 -5.57
N ASN A 99 1.92 -1.55 -5.01
CA ASN A 99 0.68 -1.93 -5.68
C ASN A 99 -0.25 -0.73 -5.93
N GLU A 100 -0.31 0.24 -5.01
CA GLU A 100 -1.06 1.49 -5.22
C GLU A 100 -0.46 2.41 -6.31
N GLY A 101 0.76 2.15 -6.78
CA GLY A 101 1.44 2.94 -7.82
C GLY A 101 0.96 2.73 -9.26
N PHE A 102 0.10 1.74 -9.54
CA PHE A 102 -0.35 1.43 -10.91
C PHE A 102 -1.87 1.20 -10.96
N LEU A 103 -2.54 1.77 -11.98
CA LEU A 103 -4.01 1.78 -12.11
C LEU A 103 -4.69 0.39 -12.03
N ARG A 104 -3.96 -0.67 -12.39
CA ARG A 104 -4.47 -2.04 -12.48
C ARG A 104 -4.26 -2.87 -11.21
N THR A 105 -3.38 -2.42 -10.31
CA THR A 105 -3.03 -3.07 -9.04
C THR A 105 -3.46 -2.25 -7.82
N ALA A 106 -3.73 -0.96 -8.01
CA ALA A 106 -4.22 -0.07 -6.96
C ALA A 106 -5.61 -0.49 -6.46
N THR A 107 -5.74 -0.59 -5.14
CA THR A 107 -6.97 -0.99 -4.45
C THR A 107 -7.67 0.18 -3.78
N GLU A 108 -6.95 1.24 -3.42
CA GLU A 108 -7.54 2.42 -2.84
C GLU A 108 -8.11 3.35 -3.91
N ARG A 109 -9.39 3.73 -3.73
CA ARG A 109 -10.08 4.68 -4.63
C ARG A 109 -9.30 5.99 -4.82
N ARG A 110 -8.58 6.45 -3.78
CA ARG A 110 -7.76 7.65 -3.86
C ARG A 110 -6.61 7.47 -4.86
N SER A 111 -5.82 6.39 -4.75
CA SER A 111 -4.71 6.09 -5.66
C SER A 111 -5.19 6.05 -7.11
N VAL A 112 -6.29 5.34 -7.38
CA VAL A 112 -6.89 5.26 -8.73
C VAL A 112 -7.26 6.65 -9.26
N LEU A 113 -7.80 7.54 -8.42
CA LEU A 113 -8.15 8.90 -8.82
C LEU A 113 -6.92 9.78 -9.09
N GLU A 114 -5.90 9.77 -8.23
CA GLU A 114 -4.69 10.57 -8.47
C GLU A 114 -3.90 10.06 -9.70
N LEU A 115 -3.86 8.74 -9.92
CA LEU A 115 -3.28 8.15 -11.13
C LEU A 115 -4.08 8.51 -12.40
N ALA A 116 -5.40 8.56 -12.32
CA ALA A 116 -6.24 8.99 -13.44
C ALA A 116 -6.07 10.50 -13.73
N ARG A 117 -5.93 11.33 -12.70
CA ARG A 117 -5.60 12.77 -12.84
C ARG A 117 -4.25 12.99 -13.50
N ALA A 118 -3.25 12.16 -13.20
CA ALA A 118 -1.93 12.25 -13.83
C ALA A 118 -1.98 12.04 -15.36
N VAL A 119 -3.01 11.37 -15.88
CA VAL A 119 -3.27 11.25 -17.33
C VAL A 119 -4.40 12.18 -17.85
N GLY A 120 -4.78 13.18 -17.05
CA GLY A 120 -5.76 14.21 -17.42
C GLY A 120 -7.24 13.82 -17.25
N TYR A 121 -7.54 12.69 -16.59
CA TYR A 121 -8.91 12.29 -16.29
C TYR A 121 -9.33 12.67 -14.86
N GLU A 122 -10.31 13.57 -14.74
CA GLU A 122 -11.01 13.83 -13.49
C GLU A 122 -12.31 13.01 -13.44
N LEU A 123 -12.54 12.27 -12.35
CA LEU A 123 -13.81 11.58 -12.17
C LEU A 123 -14.92 12.59 -11.91
N ARG A 124 -16.01 12.51 -12.69
CA ARG A 124 -17.18 13.36 -12.48
C ARG A 124 -17.72 13.20 -11.05
N PRO A 125 -18.14 14.29 -10.39
CA PRO A 125 -18.80 14.19 -9.09
C PRO A 125 -20.09 13.38 -9.20
N GLY A 126 -20.59 12.91 -8.05
CA GLY A 126 -21.96 12.38 -7.98
C GLY A 126 -22.94 13.47 -8.41
N VAL A 127 -23.70 13.22 -9.48
CA VAL A 127 -24.72 14.14 -9.98
C VAL A 127 -26.07 13.81 -9.35
N ALA A 128 -26.85 14.83 -9.02
CA ALA A 128 -28.24 14.65 -8.61
C ALA A 128 -29.10 14.14 -9.79
N ALA A 129 -30.19 13.45 -9.48
CA ALA A 129 -31.20 13.12 -10.48
C ALA A 129 -31.99 14.38 -10.86
N GLY A 130 -32.23 14.59 -12.15
CA GLY A 130 -33.04 15.69 -12.66
C GLY A 130 -34.28 15.19 -13.41
N VAL A 131 -35.39 15.90 -13.28
CA VAL A 131 -36.67 15.60 -13.96
C VAL A 131 -37.37 16.90 -14.32
N HIS A 132 -38.11 16.90 -15.44
CA HIS A 132 -39.00 18.01 -15.78
C HIS A 132 -40.35 17.85 -15.06
N LEU A 133 -40.78 18.89 -14.34
CA LEU A 133 -42.07 18.95 -13.68
C LEU A 133 -42.99 19.93 -14.42
N VAL A 134 -44.27 19.59 -14.48
CA VAL A 134 -45.34 20.48 -14.94
C VAL A 134 -46.20 20.81 -13.72
N VAL A 135 -46.25 22.09 -13.36
CA VAL A 135 -47.08 22.59 -12.25
C VAL A 135 -48.30 23.26 -12.86
N THR A 136 -49.49 22.83 -12.46
CA THR A 136 -50.75 23.52 -12.75
C THR A 136 -51.10 24.39 -11.54
N VAL A 137 -51.43 25.65 -11.76
CA VAL A 137 -51.77 26.62 -10.71
C VAL A 137 -53.22 27.05 -10.92
N GLU A 138 -54.04 26.96 -9.87
CA GLU A 138 -55.42 27.42 -9.89
C GLU A 138 -55.50 28.93 -9.60
N ASP A 139 -56.45 29.62 -10.25
CA ASP A 139 -56.64 31.06 -10.14
C ASP A 139 -57.79 31.40 -9.17
N ALA A 140 -57.78 32.60 -8.60
CA ALA A 140 -58.75 33.03 -7.59
C ALA A 140 -59.15 34.51 -7.74
N PRO A 141 -60.37 34.93 -7.32
CA PRO A 141 -60.79 36.32 -7.42
C PRO A 141 -59.82 37.29 -6.70
N GLY A 142 -59.14 38.14 -7.48
CA GLY A 142 -58.14 39.09 -6.98
C GLY A 142 -56.69 38.61 -7.04
N ALA A 143 -56.41 37.41 -7.55
CA ALA A 143 -55.06 36.93 -7.80
C ALA A 143 -54.43 37.61 -9.04
N PRO A 144 -53.08 37.68 -9.13
CA PRO A 144 -52.39 38.47 -10.16
C PRO A 144 -52.33 37.85 -11.57
N GLY A 145 -52.97 36.70 -11.81
CA GLY A 145 -52.98 36.00 -13.11
C GLY A 145 -51.61 35.43 -13.57
N VAL A 146 -50.54 35.64 -12.79
CA VAL A 146 -49.18 35.17 -13.05
C VAL A 146 -48.59 34.63 -11.74
N CYS A 147 -47.99 33.45 -11.80
CA CYS A 147 -47.27 32.83 -10.69
C CYS A 147 -45.79 32.65 -11.05
N THR A 148 -44.88 33.18 -10.23
CA THR A 148 -43.44 33.03 -10.41
C THR A 148 -42.90 32.01 -9.42
N LEU A 149 -42.43 30.86 -9.91
CA LEU A 149 -41.71 29.88 -9.10
C LEU A 149 -40.23 30.29 -9.01
N ALA A 150 -39.70 30.45 -7.80
CA ALA A 150 -38.29 30.81 -7.60
C ALA A 150 -37.37 29.61 -7.83
N ALA A 151 -36.13 29.85 -8.30
CA ALA A 151 -35.10 28.82 -8.33
C ALA A 151 -34.80 28.34 -6.88
N GLY A 152 -34.63 27.03 -6.70
CA GLY A 152 -34.51 26.41 -5.36
C GLY A 152 -35.82 26.30 -4.59
N SER A 153 -36.99 26.39 -5.27
CA SER A 153 -38.28 26.06 -4.63
C SER A 153 -38.33 24.56 -4.31
N PRO A 154 -38.42 24.15 -3.03
CA PRO A 154 -38.27 22.75 -2.65
C PRO A 154 -39.48 21.92 -3.09
N ILE A 155 -39.21 20.83 -3.80
CA ILE A 155 -40.23 19.85 -4.22
C ILE A 155 -40.11 18.62 -3.32
N GLN A 156 -41.24 18.08 -2.85
CA GLN A 156 -41.24 16.91 -1.96
C GLN A 156 -41.94 15.72 -2.61
N SER A 157 -41.35 14.52 -2.46
CA SER A 157 -42.05 13.27 -2.77
C SER A 157 -43.24 13.07 -1.83
N VAL A 158 -44.36 12.52 -2.32
CA VAL A 158 -45.39 11.96 -1.43
C VAL A 158 -44.95 10.55 -1.01
N PRO A 159 -44.57 10.31 0.26
CA PRO A 159 -44.05 9.01 0.69
C PRO A 159 -45.19 7.99 0.92
N PRO A 160 -44.91 6.67 0.78
CA PRO A 160 -45.78 5.63 1.32
C PRO A 160 -45.94 5.74 2.84
N GLN A 161 -47.03 5.18 3.37
CA GLN A 161 -47.34 5.21 4.80
C GLN A 161 -46.17 4.68 5.65
N GLY A 162 -45.75 5.46 6.66
CA GLY A 162 -44.61 5.12 7.53
C GLY A 162 -43.22 5.51 7.00
N LYS A 163 -43.12 6.22 5.86
CA LYS A 163 -41.85 6.81 5.38
C LYS A 163 -41.87 8.34 5.44
N LEU A 164 -40.67 8.93 5.52
CA LEU A 164 -40.47 10.38 5.49
C LEU A 164 -40.48 10.92 4.05
N PRO A 165 -40.98 12.14 3.80
CA PRO A 165 -40.83 12.81 2.50
C PRO A 165 -39.36 13.05 2.18
N GLN A 166 -38.95 12.82 0.92
CA GLN A 166 -37.69 13.28 0.38
C GLN A 166 -37.87 14.64 -0.27
N VAL A 167 -37.01 15.61 0.07
CA VAL A 167 -36.95 16.95 -0.53
C VAL A 167 -35.94 16.94 -1.67
N PHE A 168 -36.27 17.64 -2.74
CA PHE A 168 -35.45 17.89 -3.92
C PHE A 168 -35.37 19.42 -4.15
N GLU A 169 -34.20 19.91 -4.54
CA GLU A 169 -33.87 21.32 -4.79
C GLU A 169 -33.14 21.46 -6.15
#